data_AF-A0AAN6S275-F1
#
_entry.id   AF-A0AAN6S275-F1
#
_cell.length_a   1.000
_cell.length_b   1.000
_cell.length_c   1.000
_cell.angle_alpha   90.00
_cell.angle_beta   90.00
_cell.angle_gamma   90.00
#
_symmetry.space_group_name_H-M   'P 1'
#
loop_
_entity.id
_entity.type
_entity.pdbx_description
1 polymer ?
#
loop_
_entity_poly.entity_id
_entity_poly.type
_entity_poly.pdbx_seq_one_letter_code
_entity_poly.pdbx_strand_id
1 'polypeptide(L)'
;MGAVELYGCGVFPLYSRINHSCVPNVHNAYNPGIQRLTVYSIRDIGAGEQITTSYISSAYRTREQRREETENWGFVCSCLACTDTLIEPLRKRMFQLDQRLAAYDSPLRGLMSLDTSPLARMLAPDMPASVDEALKDADQLVELLKKQGLEGMELCKTYRECSKYSLELGSIPKALDYARKELDIERYCIGTETAHLPKDMEGAEYWIRTP
;
A
#
# COMPACT_ATOMS: atom_id res chain seq x y z
N MET A 1 2.77 -1.42 16.26
CA MET A 1 2.97 -2.74 15.61
C MET A 1 1.86 -3.69 16.05
N GLY A 2 0.68 -3.56 15.46
CA GLY A 2 -0.36 -4.59 15.57
C GLY A 2 0.08 -5.79 14.72
N ALA A 3 0.27 -6.95 15.33
CA ALA A 3 0.56 -8.17 14.60
C ALA A 3 -0.63 -8.48 13.69
N VAL A 4 -0.38 -8.65 12.38
CA VAL A 4 -1.37 -9.24 11.49
C VAL A 4 -1.58 -10.67 11.99
N GLU A 5 -2.72 -10.93 12.62
CA GLU A 5 -3.11 -12.31 12.96
C GLU A 5 -3.16 -13.10 11.66
N LEU A 6 -2.18 -13.98 11.46
CA LEU A 6 -2.18 -14.91 10.36
C LEU A 6 -3.27 -15.95 10.64
N TYR A 7 -4.43 -15.80 10.00
CA TYR A 7 -5.55 -16.73 10.12
C TYR A 7 -5.24 -18.16 9.61
N GLY A 8 -4.10 -18.34 8.94
CA GLY A 8 -3.64 -19.62 8.38
C GLY A 8 -3.55 -19.59 6.86
N CYS A 9 -3.46 -20.79 6.25
CA CYS A 9 -3.45 -20.97 4.80
C CYS A 9 -4.76 -21.60 4.34
N GLY A 10 -5.28 -21.18 3.17
CA GLY A 10 -6.51 -21.71 2.59
C GLY A 10 -6.42 -21.85 1.07
N VAL A 11 -7.21 -22.76 0.51
CA VAL A 11 -7.33 -22.96 -0.94
C VAL A 11 -8.70 -22.42 -1.39
N PHE A 12 -8.69 -21.49 -2.34
CA PHE A 12 -9.90 -20.80 -2.83
C PHE A 12 -10.07 -20.99 -4.34
N PRO A 13 -10.70 -22.10 -4.80
CA PRO A 13 -10.70 -22.48 -6.21
C PRO A 13 -11.27 -21.43 -7.17
N LEU A 14 -12.26 -20.65 -6.74
CA LEU A 14 -12.83 -19.57 -7.58
C LEU A 14 -11.87 -18.40 -7.73
N TYR A 15 -11.20 -18.00 -6.65
CA TYR A 15 -10.21 -16.92 -6.67
C TYR A 15 -8.97 -17.29 -7.47
N SER A 16 -8.52 -18.55 -7.38
CA SER A 16 -7.36 -19.06 -8.13
C SER A 16 -7.51 -19.00 -9.65
N ARG A 17 -8.69 -18.63 -10.18
CA ARG A 17 -8.93 -18.39 -11.62
C ARG A 17 -8.64 -16.95 -12.07
N ILE A 18 -8.48 -16.01 -11.13
CA ILE A 18 -8.24 -14.60 -11.42
C ILE A 18 -6.78 -14.42 -11.78
N ASN A 19 -6.49 -13.93 -12.99
CA ASN A 19 -5.12 -13.75 -13.46
C ASN A 19 -4.42 -12.56 -12.81
N HIS A 20 -3.09 -12.53 -12.99
CA HIS A 20 -2.25 -11.45 -12.52
C HIS A 20 -2.30 -10.19 -13.40
N SER A 21 -2.26 -9.03 -12.77
CA SER A 21 -1.77 -7.77 -13.35
C SER A 21 -0.92 -7.02 -12.31
N CYS A 22 0.16 -6.35 -12.72
CA CYS A 22 0.90 -5.46 -11.83
C CYS A 22 0.17 -4.12 -11.55
N VAL A 23 -0.97 -3.92 -12.23
CA VAL A 23 -1.97 -2.88 -11.99
C VAL A 23 -3.33 -3.59 -11.91
N PRO A 24 -3.62 -4.27 -10.79
CA PRO A 24 -4.85 -5.06 -10.66
C PRO A 24 -6.09 -4.17 -10.63
N ASN A 25 -7.26 -4.76 -10.84
CA ASN A 25 -8.55 -4.07 -10.71
C ASN A 25 -9.43 -4.64 -9.60
N VAL A 26 -8.95 -5.66 -8.89
CA VAL A 26 -9.55 -6.15 -7.66
C VAL A 26 -8.53 -6.28 -6.53
N HIS A 27 -9.03 -6.22 -5.30
CA HIS A 27 -8.33 -6.59 -4.09
C HIS A 27 -9.02 -7.78 -3.42
N ASN A 28 -8.26 -8.66 -2.78
CA ASN A 28 -8.79 -9.78 -2.02
C ASN A 28 -8.49 -9.64 -0.54
N ALA A 29 -9.46 -9.99 0.30
CA ALA A 29 -9.32 -10.02 1.74
C ALA A 29 -10.02 -11.27 2.29
N TYR A 30 -9.47 -11.89 3.33
CA TYR A 30 -10.19 -12.96 4.03
C TYR A 30 -11.04 -12.35 5.14
N ASN A 31 -12.34 -12.60 5.10
CA ASN A 31 -13.28 -12.18 6.13
C ASN A 31 -13.58 -13.38 7.05
N PRO A 32 -12.95 -13.47 8.25
CA PRO A 32 -13.23 -14.53 9.23
C PRO A 32 -14.66 -14.51 9.76
N GLY A 33 -15.35 -13.37 9.77
CA GLY A 33 -16.74 -13.26 10.24
C GLY A 33 -17.73 -14.06 9.38
N ILE A 34 -17.49 -14.13 8.08
CA ILE A 34 -18.29 -14.96 7.15
C ILE A 34 -17.52 -16.18 6.62
N GLN A 35 -16.28 -16.37 7.09
CA GLN A 35 -15.36 -17.44 6.67
C GLN A 35 -15.17 -17.55 5.16
N ARG A 36 -15.01 -16.41 4.47
CA ARG A 36 -14.83 -16.38 3.01
C ARG A 36 -13.70 -15.47 2.60
N LEU A 37 -13.03 -15.83 1.51
CA LEU A 37 -12.23 -14.88 0.74
C LEU A 37 -13.19 -13.99 -0.06
N THR A 38 -13.13 -12.69 0.19
CA THR A 38 -13.87 -11.67 -0.54
C THR A 38 -12.97 -11.04 -1.59
N VAL A 39 -13.57 -10.64 -2.71
CA VAL A 39 -12.89 -9.96 -3.81
C VAL A 39 -13.71 -8.74 -4.16
N TYR A 40 -13.09 -7.56 -4.11
CA TYR A 40 -13.75 -6.29 -4.37
C TYR A 40 -13.03 -5.54 -5.49
N SER A 41 -13.78 -4.86 -6.33
CA SER A 41 -13.23 -3.94 -7.34
C SER A 41 -12.61 -2.72 -6.66
N ILE A 42 -11.39 -2.36 -7.08
CA ILE A 42 -10.69 -1.15 -6.61
C ILE A 42 -10.75 0.01 -7.61
N ARG A 43 -11.44 -0.20 -8.73
CA ARG A 43 -11.79 0.80 -9.75
C ARG A 43 -12.95 0.27 -10.58
N ASP A 44 -13.53 1.13 -11.41
CA ASP A 44 -14.52 0.70 -12.40
C ASP A 44 -13.93 -0.35 -13.34
N ILE A 45 -14.73 -1.39 -13.64
CA ILE A 45 -14.38 -2.50 -14.53
C ILE A 45 -15.40 -2.51 -15.67
N GLY A 46 -14.91 -2.29 -16.89
CA GLY A 46 -15.75 -2.26 -18.09
C GLY A 46 -16.34 -3.63 -18.43
N ALA A 47 -17.47 -3.65 -19.14
CA ALA A 47 -18.01 -4.90 -19.68
C ALA A 47 -17.00 -5.58 -20.62
N GLY A 48 -16.68 -6.85 -20.36
CA GLY A 48 -15.68 -7.61 -21.12
C GLY A 48 -14.24 -7.37 -20.67
N GLU A 49 -13.99 -6.46 -19.73
CA GLU A 49 -12.66 -6.30 -19.12
C GLU A 49 -12.35 -7.50 -18.20
N GLN A 50 -11.11 -7.98 -18.25
CA GLN A 50 -10.66 -9.07 -17.39
C GLN A 50 -10.50 -8.61 -15.94
N ILE A 51 -11.01 -9.40 -15.00
CA ILE A 51 -10.73 -9.25 -13.57
C ILE A 51 -9.31 -9.75 -13.29
N THR A 52 -8.49 -8.94 -12.62
CA THR A 52 -7.08 -9.24 -12.33
C THR A 52 -6.68 -8.85 -10.91
N THR A 53 -5.84 -9.67 -10.29
CA THR A 53 -5.29 -9.48 -8.94
C THR A 53 -3.75 -9.35 -8.99
N SER A 54 -3.11 -8.98 -7.88
CA SER A 54 -1.66 -8.96 -7.76
C SER A 54 -1.16 -10.28 -7.17
N TYR A 55 -0.19 -10.91 -7.82
CA TYR A 55 0.56 -12.06 -7.29
C TYR A 55 1.89 -11.64 -6.68
N ILE A 56 2.22 -10.35 -6.77
CA ILE A 56 3.47 -9.78 -6.30
C ILE A 56 3.28 -9.14 -4.93
N SER A 57 4.36 -9.12 -4.17
CA SER A 57 4.43 -8.71 -2.76
C SER A 57 4.24 -7.22 -2.52
N SER A 58 4.48 -6.38 -3.53
CA SER A 58 4.35 -4.92 -3.42
C SER A 58 4.11 -4.27 -4.78
N ALA A 59 3.33 -3.19 -4.80
CA ALA A 59 3.15 -2.36 -5.98
C ALA A 59 4.41 -1.55 -6.35
N TYR A 60 5.37 -1.39 -5.44
CA TYR A 60 6.56 -0.54 -5.69
C TYR A 60 7.70 -1.29 -6.39
N ARG A 61 7.57 -2.60 -6.61
CA ARG A 61 8.61 -3.44 -7.21
C ARG A 61 9.08 -2.89 -8.56
N THR A 62 10.39 -2.94 -8.81
CA THR A 62 10.99 -2.64 -10.12
C THR A 62 10.61 -3.70 -11.16
N ARG A 63 10.83 -3.43 -12.45
CA ARG A 63 10.51 -4.39 -13.53
C ARG A 63 11.18 -5.74 -13.32
N GLU A 64 12.44 -5.73 -12.90
CA GLU A 64 13.22 -6.95 -12.64
C GLU A 64 12.60 -7.75 -11.50
N GLN A 65 12.26 -7.11 -10.38
CA GLN A 65 11.61 -7.75 -9.25
C GLN A 65 10.22 -8.29 -9.61
N ARG A 66 9.41 -7.51 -10.34
CA ARG A 66 8.09 -7.97 -10.82
C ARG A 66 8.23 -9.21 -11.70
N ARG A 67 9.22 -9.22 -12.60
CA ARG A 67 9.50 -10.35 -13.49
C ARG A 67 9.89 -11.59 -12.69
N GLU A 68 10.85 -11.47 -11.78
CA GLU A 68 11.30 -12.55 -10.90
C GLU A 68 10.13 -13.15 -10.10
N GLU A 69 9.32 -12.31 -9.47
CA GLU A 69 8.17 -12.77 -8.70
C GLU A 69 7.13 -13.50 -9.58
N THR A 70 6.88 -13.04 -10.82
CA THR A 70 5.97 -13.71 -11.76
C THR A 70 6.54 -14.98 -12.39
N GLU A 71 7.86 -15.07 -12.57
CA GLU A 71 8.52 -16.27 -13.09
C GLU A 71 8.35 -17.45 -12.14
N ASN A 72 8.28 -17.21 -10.83
CA ASN A 72 7.94 -18.23 -9.83
C ASN A 72 6.52 -18.82 -10.03
N TRP A 73 5.65 -18.13 -10.74
CA TRP A 73 4.32 -18.61 -11.14
C TRP A 73 4.28 -19.26 -12.52
N GLY A 74 5.42 -19.33 -13.22
CA GLY A 74 5.54 -19.99 -14.53
C GLY A 74 5.01 -19.17 -15.71
N PHE A 75 4.92 -17.85 -15.61
CA PHE A 75 4.52 -16.98 -16.72
C PHE A 75 5.31 -15.66 -16.75
N VAL A 76 5.25 -14.97 -17.89
CA VAL A 76 5.78 -13.61 -18.05
C VAL A 76 4.62 -12.62 -18.11
N CYS A 77 4.56 -11.68 -17.18
CA CYS A 77 3.51 -10.67 -17.15
C CYS A 77 3.63 -9.67 -18.31
N SER A 78 2.53 -9.45 -19.03
CA SER A 78 2.43 -8.53 -20.17
C SER A 78 1.48 -7.35 -19.93
N CYS A 79 1.13 -7.07 -18.67
CA CYS A 79 0.28 -5.92 -18.32
C CYS A 79 0.94 -4.58 -18.69
N LEU A 80 0.18 -3.49 -18.66
CA LEU A 80 0.65 -2.14 -19.00
C LEU A 80 1.94 -1.76 -18.26
N ALA A 81 2.03 -2.07 -16.95
CA ALA A 81 3.23 -1.78 -16.15
C ALA A 81 4.48 -2.60 -16.54
N CYS A 82 4.34 -3.68 -17.30
CA CYS A 82 5.46 -4.47 -17.81
C CYS A 82 5.83 -4.13 -19.25
N THR A 83 4.90 -3.56 -20.02
CA THR A 83 5.08 -3.25 -21.44
C THR A 83 5.37 -1.78 -21.71
N ASP A 84 4.87 -0.87 -20.89
CA ASP A 84 5.13 0.57 -21.00
C ASP A 84 6.44 0.96 -20.30
N THR A 85 7.41 1.43 -21.08
CA THR A 85 8.71 1.86 -20.59
C THR A 85 8.66 3.15 -19.76
N LEU A 86 7.58 3.94 -19.90
CA LEU A 86 7.38 5.17 -19.12
C LEU A 86 6.98 4.90 -17.68
N ILE A 87 6.50 3.69 -17.37
CA ILE A 87 6.09 3.31 -16.00
C ILE A 87 7.29 3.04 -15.10
N GLU A 88 8.38 2.50 -15.64
CA GLU A 88 9.49 2.03 -14.80
C GLU A 88 10.21 3.15 -14.01
N PRO A 89 10.49 4.34 -14.58
CA PRO A 89 11.01 5.46 -13.80
C PRO A 89 10.08 5.88 -12.65
N LEU A 90 8.75 5.80 -12.87
CA LEU A 90 7.76 6.11 -11.84
C LEU A 90 7.79 5.06 -10.71
N ARG A 91 7.84 3.77 -11.05
CA ARG A 91 7.98 2.68 -10.06
C ARG A 91 9.27 2.81 -9.25
N LYS A 92 10.38 3.16 -9.89
CA LYS A 92 11.65 3.43 -9.18
C LYS A 92 11.52 4.58 -8.20
N ARG A 93 10.84 5.67 -8.58
CA ARG A 93 10.58 6.79 -7.65
C ARG A 93 9.68 6.37 -6.49
N MET A 94 8.62 5.59 -6.74
CA MET A 94 7.76 5.08 -5.68
C MET A 94 8.54 4.20 -4.70
N PHE A 95 9.40 3.30 -5.20
CA PHE A 95 10.25 2.44 -4.37
C PHE A 95 11.24 3.23 -3.52
N GLN A 96 11.77 4.34 -4.04
CA GLN A 96 12.58 5.25 -3.25
C GLN A 96 11.74 5.86 -2.14
N LEU A 97 10.62 6.52 -2.46
CA LEU A 97 9.72 7.14 -1.49
C LEU A 97 9.30 6.17 -0.38
N ASP A 98 8.88 4.97 -0.72
CA ASP A 98 8.52 3.91 0.22
C ASP A 98 9.65 3.58 1.20
N GLN A 99 10.89 3.42 0.71
CA GLN A 99 12.05 3.21 1.59
C GLN A 99 12.36 4.42 2.47
N ARG A 100 12.23 5.64 1.94
CA ARG A 100 12.45 6.88 2.69
C ARG A 100 11.45 6.98 3.86
N LEU A 101 10.17 6.72 3.60
CA LEU A 101 9.10 6.73 4.59
C LEU A 101 9.27 5.61 5.62
N ALA A 102 9.58 4.38 5.17
CA ALA A 102 9.86 3.26 6.06
C ALA A 102 11.03 3.53 7.02
N ALA A 103 12.10 4.19 6.53
CA ALA A 103 13.21 4.63 7.36
C ALA A 103 12.81 5.72 8.36
N TYR A 104 11.93 6.64 7.94
CA TYR A 104 11.40 7.70 8.80
C TYR A 104 10.54 7.16 9.96
N ASP A 105 9.72 6.17 9.67
CA ASP A 105 8.79 5.56 10.62
C ASP A 105 9.42 4.45 11.48
N SER A 106 10.68 4.10 11.19
CA SER A 106 11.42 3.10 11.94
C SER A 106 11.48 3.44 13.43
N PRO A 107 11.15 2.50 14.34
CA PRO A 107 11.35 2.67 15.78
C PRO A 107 12.82 2.96 16.15
N LEU A 108 13.75 2.57 15.29
CA LEU A 108 15.19 2.79 15.48
C LEU A 108 15.66 4.14 14.94
N ARG A 109 14.79 4.97 14.34
CA ARG A 109 15.15 6.27 13.76
C ARG A 109 15.98 7.13 14.70
N GLY A 110 15.59 7.22 15.98
CA GLY A 110 16.34 7.99 16.98
C GLY A 110 17.78 7.48 17.15
N LEU A 111 17.98 6.17 17.16
CA LEU A 111 19.31 5.56 17.22
C LEU A 111 20.09 5.75 15.92
N MET A 112 19.43 5.61 14.77
CA MET A 112 20.03 5.86 13.45
C MET A 112 20.47 7.31 13.27
N SER A 113 19.75 8.27 13.88
CA SER A 113 20.10 9.69 13.84
C SER A 113 21.30 10.08 14.72
N LEU A 114 21.65 9.25 15.70
CA LEU A 114 22.79 9.44 16.61
C LEU A 114 24.07 8.78 16.07
N ASP A 115 23.92 7.74 15.25
CA ASP A 115 25.05 7.05 14.62
C ASP A 115 25.50 7.80 13.37
N THR A 116 26.53 8.63 13.52
CA THR A 116 27.15 9.37 12.41
C THR A 116 28.18 8.53 11.63
N SER A 117 28.31 7.24 11.92
CA SER A 117 29.29 6.38 11.27
C SER A 117 29.03 6.29 9.76
N PRO A 118 30.08 6.03 8.96
CA PRO A 118 29.91 5.79 7.53
C PRO A 118 28.93 4.65 7.23
N LEU A 119 28.84 3.63 8.10
CA LEU A 119 27.92 2.51 7.93
C LEU A 119 26.46 2.94 8.16
N ALA A 120 26.17 3.73 9.20
CA ALA A 120 24.84 4.26 9.44
C ALA A 120 24.39 5.23 8.34
N ARG A 121 25.29 6.09 7.85
CA ARG A 121 25.03 6.94 6.67
C ARG A 121 24.80 6.13 5.39
N MET A 122 25.40 4.95 5.28
CA MET A 122 25.19 4.04 4.15
C MET A 122 23.88 3.24 4.28
N LEU A 123 23.38 3.01 5.51
CA LEU A 123 22.15 2.28 5.80
C LEU A 123 20.90 3.18 5.86
N ALA A 124 21.05 4.50 6.04
CA ALA A 124 19.97 5.49 5.91
C ALA A 124 20.41 6.77 5.17
N PRO A 125 20.93 6.65 3.93
CA PRO A 125 21.44 7.82 3.20
C PRO A 125 20.35 8.81 2.81
N ASP A 126 19.08 8.39 2.81
CA ASP A 126 18.00 9.09 2.11
C ASP A 126 16.70 9.17 2.92
N MET A 127 16.74 9.17 4.25
CA MET A 127 15.50 9.38 5.03
C MET A 127 15.07 10.87 5.04
N PRO A 128 13.78 11.18 5.14
CA PRO A 128 13.30 12.55 5.32
C PRO A 128 13.89 13.19 6.59
N ALA A 129 14.34 14.44 6.50
CA ALA A 129 14.95 15.15 7.63
C ALA A 129 13.92 15.68 8.63
N SER A 130 12.67 15.86 8.18
CA SER A 130 11.58 16.44 8.98
C SER A 130 10.24 15.78 8.66
N VAL A 131 9.25 16.01 9.52
CA VAL A 131 7.88 15.52 9.28
C VAL A 131 7.22 16.21 8.08
N ASP A 132 7.58 17.47 7.80
CA ASP A 132 7.15 18.19 6.60
C ASP A 132 7.69 17.55 5.31
N GLU A 133 8.95 17.11 5.34
CA GLU A 133 9.55 16.38 4.23
C GLU A 133 8.94 14.98 4.07
N ALA A 134 8.68 14.28 5.17
CA ALA A 134 7.99 12.99 5.13
C ALA A 134 6.56 13.12 4.56
N LEU A 135 5.83 14.18 4.93
CA LEU A 135 4.51 14.46 4.36
C LEU A 135 4.59 14.73 2.84
N LYS A 136 5.58 15.52 2.39
CA LYS A 136 5.79 15.77 0.95
C LYS A 136 6.12 14.50 0.17
N ASP A 137 6.93 13.61 0.75
CA ASP A 137 7.24 12.32 0.15
C ASP A 137 6.00 11.42 0.06
N ALA A 138 5.19 11.38 1.13
CA ALA A 138 3.93 10.62 1.15
C ALA A 138 2.90 11.18 0.14
N ASP A 139 2.75 12.51 0.04
CA ASP A 139 1.90 13.16 -0.97
C ASP A 139 2.36 12.83 -2.39
N GLN A 140 3.66 12.88 -2.65
CA GLN A 140 4.20 12.49 -3.96
C GLN A 140 3.92 11.00 -4.27
N LEU A 141 4.00 10.13 -3.25
CA LEU A 141 3.70 8.72 -3.41
C LEU A 141 2.21 8.48 -3.74
N VAL A 142 1.29 9.21 -3.09
CA VAL A 142 -0.14 9.23 -3.43
C VAL A 142 -0.35 9.62 -4.89
N GLU A 143 0.28 10.69 -5.36
CA GLU A 143 0.16 11.14 -6.75
C GLU A 143 0.63 10.07 -7.74
N LEU A 144 1.77 9.43 -7.47
CA LEU A 144 2.34 8.39 -8.32
C LEU A 144 1.51 7.10 -8.34
N LEU A 145 0.92 6.72 -7.20
CA LEU A 145 -0.01 5.59 -7.07
C LEU A 145 -1.25 5.83 -7.93
N LYS A 146 -1.91 6.97 -7.76
CA LYS A 146 -3.12 7.35 -8.52
C LYS A 146 -2.84 7.44 -10.02
N LYS A 147 -1.73 8.07 -10.40
CA LYS A 147 -1.32 8.18 -11.81
C LYS A 147 -1.15 6.83 -12.49
N GLN A 148 -0.84 5.78 -11.73
CA GLN A 148 -0.64 4.43 -12.25
C GLN A 148 -1.84 3.50 -12.03
N GLY A 149 -2.97 4.01 -11.54
CA GLY A 149 -4.16 3.22 -11.26
C GLY A 149 -3.96 2.21 -10.13
N LEU A 150 -3.01 2.46 -9.21
CA LEU A 150 -2.75 1.62 -8.05
C LEU A 150 -3.59 2.08 -6.86
N GLU A 151 -4.90 1.87 -6.95
CA GLU A 151 -5.87 2.39 -5.99
C GLU A 151 -6.25 1.37 -4.91
N GLY A 152 -5.31 0.48 -4.56
CA GLY A 152 -5.52 -0.58 -3.56
C GLY A 152 -5.04 -0.21 -2.15
N MET A 153 -4.72 -1.24 -1.36
CA MET A 153 -4.27 -1.10 0.03
C MET A 153 -2.98 -0.28 0.20
N GLU A 154 -2.16 -0.17 -0.84
CA GLU A 154 -0.95 0.64 -0.86
C GLU A 154 -1.31 2.13 -0.80
N LEU A 155 -2.32 2.57 -1.58
CA LEU A 155 -2.84 3.93 -1.50
C LEU A 155 -3.55 4.18 -0.16
N CYS A 156 -4.24 3.18 0.38
CA CYS A 156 -4.81 3.23 1.73
C CYS A 156 -3.72 3.54 2.78
N LYS A 157 -2.63 2.77 2.78
CA LYS A 157 -1.52 2.92 3.72
C LYS A 157 -0.84 4.28 3.57
N THR A 158 -0.60 4.75 2.35
CA THR A 158 0.02 6.06 2.14
C THR A 158 -0.86 7.21 2.64
N TYR A 159 -2.20 7.12 2.51
CA TYR A 159 -3.07 8.12 3.14
C TYR A 159 -3.01 8.11 4.66
N ARG A 160 -2.84 6.94 5.29
CA ARG A 160 -2.60 6.83 6.73
C ARG A 160 -1.33 7.57 7.15
N GLU A 161 -0.24 7.39 6.39
CA GLU A 161 1.03 8.12 6.60
C GLU A 161 0.84 9.63 6.46
N CYS A 162 0.21 10.10 5.37
CA CYS A 162 -0.12 11.51 5.17
C CYS A 162 -0.91 12.10 6.35
N SER A 163 -1.88 11.33 6.85
CA SER A 163 -2.67 11.74 8.00
C SER A 163 -1.85 11.86 9.28
N LYS A 164 -1.06 10.82 9.59
CA LYS A 164 -0.17 10.79 10.75
C LYS A 164 0.78 11.99 10.74
N TYR A 165 1.46 12.26 9.63
CA TYR A 165 2.38 13.39 9.53
C TYR A 165 1.67 14.74 9.62
N SER A 166 0.43 14.84 9.11
CA SER A 166 -0.39 16.04 9.26
C SER A 166 -0.77 16.32 10.72
N LEU A 167 -1.04 15.27 11.51
CA LEU A 167 -1.27 15.40 12.96
C LEU A 167 -0.02 15.85 13.70
N GLU A 168 1.14 15.26 13.39
CA GLU A 168 2.43 15.65 13.98
C GLU A 168 2.80 17.11 13.67
N LEU A 169 2.41 17.62 12.51
CA LEU A 169 2.53 19.04 12.14
C LEU A 169 1.47 19.95 12.79
N GLY A 170 0.51 19.40 13.55
CA GLY A 170 -0.58 20.14 14.19
C GLY A 170 -1.73 20.53 13.25
N SER A 171 -1.78 20.00 12.03
CA SER A 171 -2.83 20.28 11.05
C SER A 171 -3.97 19.26 11.12
N ILE A 172 -4.84 19.40 12.12
CA ILE A 172 -6.02 18.54 12.29
C ILE A 172 -6.91 18.50 11.03
N PRO A 173 -7.23 19.61 10.33
CA PRO A 173 -8.08 19.55 9.15
C PRO A 173 -7.49 18.71 8.01
N LYS A 174 -6.17 18.79 7.78
CA LYS A 174 -5.49 17.97 6.75
C LYS A 174 -5.48 16.50 7.15
N ALA A 175 -5.17 16.20 8.41
CA ALA A 175 -5.20 14.84 8.91
C ALA A 175 -6.56 14.19 8.69
N LEU A 176 -7.65 14.88 9.06
CA LEU A 176 -9.00 14.37 8.85
C LEU A 176 -9.36 14.17 7.38
N ASP A 177 -8.87 15.01 6.47
CA ASP A 177 -9.08 14.83 5.02
C ASP A 177 -8.39 13.56 4.49
N TYR A 178 -7.13 13.32 4.87
CA TYR A 178 -6.42 12.10 4.52
C TYR A 178 -7.05 10.85 5.14
N ALA A 179 -7.47 10.94 6.41
CA ALA A 179 -8.15 9.86 7.09
C ALA A 179 -9.45 9.44 6.36
N ARG A 180 -10.24 10.41 5.90
CA ARG A 180 -11.47 10.12 5.15
C ARG A 180 -11.16 9.38 3.84
N LYS A 181 -10.11 9.80 3.13
CA LYS A 181 -9.64 9.12 1.93
C LYS A 181 -9.17 7.70 2.24
N GLU A 182 -8.41 7.50 3.30
CA GLU A 182 -8.04 6.16 3.78
C GLU A 182 -9.28 5.29 4.02
N LEU A 183 -10.26 5.79 4.76
CA LEU A 183 -11.50 5.07 5.07
C LEU A 183 -12.29 4.67 3.82
N ASP A 184 -12.37 5.56 2.83
CA ASP A 184 -13.06 5.27 1.58
C ASP A 184 -12.38 4.12 0.83
N ILE A 185 -11.04 4.08 0.82
CA ILE A 185 -10.27 2.98 0.22
C ILE A 185 -10.44 1.68 0.98
N GLU A 186 -10.36 1.73 2.30
CA GLU A 186 -10.55 0.56 3.16
C GLU A 186 -11.89 -0.11 2.83
N ARG A 187 -12.98 0.66 2.81
CA ARG A 187 -14.33 0.16 2.53
C ARG A 187 -14.46 -0.58 1.22
N TYR A 188 -13.87 -0.09 0.13
CA TYR A 188 -13.94 -0.81 -1.14
C TYR A 188 -12.87 -1.90 -1.28
N CYS A 189 -11.78 -1.89 -0.51
CA CYS A 189 -10.77 -2.95 -0.56
C CYS A 189 -11.19 -4.18 0.25
N ILE A 190 -11.81 -3.99 1.42
CA ILE A 190 -12.12 -5.11 2.34
C ILE A 190 -13.61 -5.25 2.66
N GLY A 191 -14.45 -4.37 2.10
CA GLY A 191 -15.90 -4.39 2.28
C GLY A 191 -16.37 -3.53 3.46
N THR A 192 -17.69 -3.47 3.65
CA THR A 192 -18.30 -2.75 4.78
C THR A 192 -18.51 -3.64 6.01
N GLU A 193 -18.39 -4.96 5.84
CA GLU A 193 -18.52 -5.96 6.90
C GLU A 193 -17.21 -6.12 7.68
N THR A 194 -16.68 -5.02 8.22
CA THR A 194 -15.37 -4.91 8.89
C THR A 194 -15.38 -5.25 10.37
N ALA A 195 -16.52 -5.66 10.94
CA ALA A 195 -16.67 -5.91 12.39
C ALA A 195 -15.72 -6.99 12.97
N HIS A 196 -15.12 -7.80 12.10
CA HIS A 196 -14.17 -8.84 12.43
C HIS A 196 -12.71 -8.35 12.44
N LEU A 197 -12.45 -7.15 11.91
CA LEU A 197 -11.13 -6.53 11.98
C LEU A 197 -10.88 -6.07 13.42
N PRO A 198 -9.69 -6.32 13.97
CA PRO A 198 -9.34 -5.83 15.30
C PRO A 198 -9.55 -4.32 15.43
N LYS A 199 -10.21 -3.90 16.52
CA LYS A 199 -10.54 -2.47 16.77
C LYS A 199 -9.32 -1.61 17.13
N ASP A 200 -8.22 -2.26 17.48
CA ASP A 200 -6.91 -1.69 17.71
C ASP A 200 -6.09 -1.57 16.40
N MET A 201 -6.64 -2.00 15.25
CA MET A 201 -6.06 -1.66 13.96
C MET A 201 -6.05 -0.14 13.79
N GLU A 202 -4.94 0.38 13.28
CA GLU A 202 -4.70 1.79 12.92
C GLU A 202 -5.60 2.27 11.75
N GLY A 203 -6.72 1.62 11.48
CA GLY A 203 -7.65 1.95 10.39
C GLY A 203 -8.45 3.23 10.69
N ALA A 204 -8.57 4.09 9.69
CA ALA A 204 -9.34 5.33 9.71
C ALA A 204 -10.75 5.20 10.31
N GLU A 205 -11.41 4.05 10.17
CA GLU A 205 -12.75 3.81 10.71
C GLU A 205 -12.85 4.06 12.23
N TYR A 206 -11.80 3.75 12.97
CA TYR A 206 -11.83 3.72 14.44
C TYR A 206 -11.58 5.07 15.10
N TRP A 207 -10.91 5.99 14.42
CA TRP A 207 -10.48 7.26 15.01
C TRP A 207 -11.06 8.51 14.33
N ILE A 208 -11.67 8.38 13.14
CA ILE A 208 -12.52 9.44 12.57
C ILE A 208 -13.86 9.57 13.31
N ARG A 209 -14.33 8.49 13.95
CA ARG A 209 -15.61 8.46 14.67
C ARG A 209 -15.52 8.97 16.11
N THR A 210 -14.32 9.27 16.62
CA THR A 210 -14.14 9.72 17.99
C THR A 210 -14.35 11.24 18.06
N PRO A 211 -15.39 11.72 18.76
CA PRO A 211 -15.63 13.15 18.97
C PRO A 211 -14.56 13.81 19.85
#